data_AF-A0A2E0QTC6-F1
#
_entry.id   AF-A0A2E0QTC6-F1
#
_cell.length_a   1.000
_cell.length_b   1.000
_cell.length_c   1.000
_cell.angle_alpha   90.00
_cell.angle_beta   90.00
_cell.angle_gamma   90.00
#
_symmetry.space_group_name_H-M   'P 1'
#
loop_
_entity.id
_entity.type
_entity.pdbx_description
1 polymer ?
#
loop_
_entity_poly.entity_id
_entity_poly.type
_entity_poly.pdbx_seq_one_letter_code
_entity_poly.pdbx_strand_id
1 'polypeptide(L)'
;MRVCVALLFVIFLSEPVRAVPNTFFGNGDGPIVVIPAQPRFNADLTEEFFQIEQWKENKFSGPWDEKSAIGDRKLKSMSAMPVVFGEIPMAVRVFSDGNGVSEVVIDFLDAGLFFSYQAESEDSPEQREAGRERRKEFSKYFRSLSRSIEDRLEEGCGRGITRSIGKSEMLRTEFRDFQWDGFVIRFVERENHSVSLHIFREGRVPDGLVDRSTVSLDYRDRKERYSERVAAQENGDVIVNGLPMMTQGNTPFCGIHSLAMAGHYFGLRMNPEELAAAAGFKNNGSAKGSDIVELHRAVANELEMNCAISPGFKLSRVRNSIEEGRPVIVWRRVTAEREAAHSSYAAARKVNEDLLIPKLSNDELDSLPGKGDRGAPSHASIITGINSDKGEVIYTEPWGESTRDRRMTAEEMEATVYAVFYFKP
;
A
#
# COMPACT_ATOMS: atom_id res chain seq x y z
N MET A 1 41.48 -20.76 46.42
CA MET A 1 40.25 -20.02 46.08
C MET A 1 40.17 -19.93 44.56
N ARG A 2 39.40 -20.81 43.91
CA ARG A 2 39.28 -20.88 42.44
C ARG A 2 38.07 -20.03 42.03
N VAL A 3 38.29 -18.99 41.23
CA VAL A 3 37.21 -18.20 40.64
C VAL A 3 36.93 -18.77 39.24
N CYS A 4 35.77 -19.41 39.10
CA CYS A 4 35.23 -19.81 37.80
C CYS A 4 34.68 -18.57 37.09
N VAL A 5 35.20 -18.27 35.90
CA VAL A 5 34.61 -17.31 34.97
C VAL A 5 33.61 -18.08 34.12
N ALA A 6 32.31 -17.84 34.35
CA ALA A 6 31.25 -18.34 33.50
C ALA A 6 31.11 -17.41 32.28
N LEU A 7 31.41 -17.93 31.09
CA LEU A 7 31.04 -17.29 29.82
C LEU A 7 29.52 -17.36 29.67
N LEU A 8 28.86 -16.20 29.70
CA LEU A 8 27.45 -16.06 29.33
C LEU A 8 27.38 -15.83 27.81
N PHE A 9 27.02 -16.88 27.06
CA PHE A 9 26.58 -16.75 25.68
C PHE A 9 25.20 -16.09 25.67
N VAL A 10 25.14 -14.80 25.31
CA VAL A 10 23.87 -14.12 25.00
C VAL A 10 23.51 -14.48 23.56
N ILE A 11 22.66 -15.49 23.41
CA ILE A 11 22.02 -15.80 22.14
C ILE A 11 20.90 -14.75 21.94
N PHE A 12 21.14 -13.77 21.07
CA PHE A 12 20.07 -12.92 20.55
C PHE A 12 19.22 -13.78 19.60
N LEU A 13 18.15 -14.39 20.14
CA LEU A 13 17.05 -14.91 19.34
C LEU A 13 16.26 -13.70 18.82
N SER A 14 16.65 -13.15 17.67
CA SER A 14 15.74 -12.31 16.89
C SER A 14 14.62 -13.22 16.38
N GLU A 15 13.39 -13.00 16.84
CA GLU A 15 12.24 -13.69 16.26
C GLU A 15 12.21 -13.40 14.74
N PRO A 16 12.06 -14.43 13.89
CA PRO A 16 11.78 -14.17 12.48
C PRO A 16 10.46 -13.39 12.43
N VAL A 17 10.44 -12.27 11.69
CA VAL A 17 9.22 -11.57 11.30
C VAL A 17 8.43 -12.54 10.40
N ARG A 18 7.73 -13.46 11.04
CA ARG A 18 6.62 -14.21 10.47
C ARG A 18 5.45 -13.24 10.43
N ALA A 19 4.63 -13.29 9.39
CA ALA A 19 3.30 -12.72 9.45
C ALA A 19 2.65 -13.21 10.76
N VAL A 20 2.51 -12.32 11.73
CA VAL A 20 1.99 -12.69 13.06
C VAL A 20 0.50 -12.97 12.88
N PRO A 21 0.04 -14.20 13.17
CA PRO A 21 -1.38 -14.49 13.16
C PRO A 21 -1.98 -13.90 14.43
N ASN A 22 -2.75 -12.83 14.29
CA ASN A 22 -3.62 -12.40 15.38
C ASN A 22 -4.82 -13.35 15.44
N THR A 23 -4.73 -14.37 16.29
CA THR A 23 -5.90 -15.08 16.82
C THR A 23 -6.52 -14.26 17.94
N PHE A 24 -7.78 -13.87 17.80
CA PHE A 24 -8.62 -13.38 18.89
C PHE A 24 -9.80 -14.36 19.02
N PHE A 25 -9.78 -15.23 20.05
CA PHE A 25 -10.85 -16.18 20.42
C PHE A 25 -12.24 -15.49 20.41
N GLY A 26 -13.41 -16.10 20.20
CA GLY A 26 -13.88 -17.49 20.11
C GLY A 26 -15.38 -17.49 20.46
N ASN A 27 -16.19 -18.29 19.74
CA ASN A 27 -17.58 -18.73 19.97
C ASN A 27 -18.59 -17.83 20.72
N GLY A 28 -19.64 -17.43 20.00
CA GLY A 28 -20.92 -17.00 20.57
C GLY A 28 -21.99 -16.95 19.48
N ASP A 29 -23.07 -17.72 19.65
CA ASP A 29 -24.17 -17.84 18.69
C ASP A 29 -24.89 -16.51 18.45
N GLY A 30 -24.85 -16.03 17.20
CA GLY A 30 -25.59 -14.88 16.67
C GLY A 30 -24.68 -13.85 15.99
N PRO A 31 -24.78 -13.63 14.66
CA PRO A 31 -23.88 -12.70 13.98
C PRO A 31 -24.37 -11.27 14.18
N ILE A 32 -23.90 -10.62 15.23
CA ILE A 32 -23.57 -9.19 15.15
C ILE A 32 -22.16 -9.15 14.56
N VAL A 33 -22.03 -8.56 13.38
CA VAL A 33 -20.73 -8.38 12.71
C VAL A 33 -19.84 -7.54 13.59
N VAL A 34 -18.88 -8.20 14.24
CA VAL A 34 -17.74 -7.50 14.82
C VAL A 34 -16.78 -7.25 13.67
N ILE A 35 -16.95 -6.10 12.98
CA ILE A 35 -15.79 -5.41 12.40
C ILE A 35 -14.78 -5.37 13.55
N PRO A 36 -13.54 -5.89 13.38
CA PRO A 36 -12.59 -5.98 14.48
C PRO A 36 -12.60 -4.65 15.21
N ALA A 37 -12.99 -4.67 16.49
CA ALA A 37 -13.23 -3.46 17.26
C ALA A 37 -11.90 -2.71 17.35
N GLN A 38 -11.68 -1.80 16.41
CA GLN A 38 -10.58 -0.85 16.48
C GLN A 38 -10.73 -0.15 17.84
N PRO A 39 -9.62 0.12 18.55
CA PRO A 39 -9.69 0.85 19.81
C PRO A 39 -10.59 2.07 19.63
N ARG A 40 -11.52 2.30 20.55
CA ARG A 40 -12.46 3.41 20.41
C ARG A 40 -11.94 4.64 21.12
N PHE A 41 -11.99 5.77 20.43
CA PHE A 41 -11.87 7.09 21.02
C PHE A 41 -13.29 7.65 21.12
N ASN A 42 -13.92 7.56 22.30
CA ASN A 42 -15.34 7.91 22.49
C ASN A 42 -15.59 9.44 22.47
N ALA A 43 -15.07 10.14 21.48
CA ALA A 43 -15.31 11.55 21.20
C ALA A 43 -15.87 11.69 19.78
N ASP A 44 -16.85 12.58 19.61
CA ASP A 44 -17.31 12.99 18.30
C ASP A 44 -16.37 14.08 17.76
N LEU A 45 -15.67 13.78 16.67
CA LEU A 45 -14.71 14.68 16.05
C LEU A 45 -15.24 15.33 14.77
N THR A 46 -16.54 15.19 14.48
CA THR A 46 -17.17 15.76 13.27
C THR A 46 -16.83 17.24 13.12
N GLU A 47 -17.20 18.06 14.10
CA GLU A 47 -16.96 19.50 14.07
C GLU A 47 -15.47 19.85 14.10
N GLU A 48 -14.65 19.07 14.80
CA GLU A 48 -13.21 19.32 14.90
C GLU A 48 -12.51 19.18 13.55
N PHE A 49 -12.95 18.23 12.71
CA PHE A 49 -12.41 18.07 11.35
C PHE A 49 -12.72 19.26 10.43
N PHE A 50 -13.60 20.19 10.84
CA PHE A 50 -13.91 21.43 10.13
C PHE A 50 -13.36 22.69 10.84
N GLN A 51 -12.46 22.55 11.81
CA GLN A 51 -11.79 23.70 12.45
C GLN A 51 -10.48 24.05 11.75
N ILE A 52 -10.43 25.22 11.09
CA ILE A 52 -9.28 25.63 10.26
C ILE A 52 -7.96 25.76 11.05
N GLU A 53 -8.03 26.08 12.34
CA GLU A 53 -6.89 26.14 13.25
C GLU A 53 -6.22 24.76 13.36
N GLN A 54 -6.99 23.68 13.50
CA GLN A 54 -6.45 22.32 13.59
C GLN A 54 -5.75 21.89 12.30
N TRP A 55 -6.26 22.34 11.16
CA TRP A 55 -5.64 22.12 9.86
C TRP A 55 -4.33 22.88 9.68
N LYS A 56 -4.23 24.11 10.21
CA LYS A 56 -2.98 24.89 10.18
C LYS A 56 -1.93 24.30 11.12
N GLU A 57 -2.34 23.86 12.30
CA GLU A 57 -1.44 23.35 13.34
C GLU A 57 -1.13 21.85 13.23
N ASN A 58 -1.91 21.10 12.42
CA ASN A 58 -1.88 19.63 12.37
C ASN A 58 -2.03 19.00 13.76
N LYS A 59 -3.00 19.49 14.52
CA LYS A 59 -3.32 19.08 15.89
C LYS A 59 -4.79 18.67 15.97
N PHE A 60 -5.06 17.41 15.68
CA PHE A 60 -6.37 16.84 15.96
C PHE A 60 -6.33 16.07 17.29
N SER A 61 -7.46 16.06 18.00
CA SER A 61 -7.68 15.27 19.21
C SER A 61 -7.56 13.78 18.93
N GLY A 62 -7.29 13.03 20.00
CA GLY A 62 -7.19 11.57 19.96
C GLY A 62 -5.78 11.05 19.74
N PRO A 63 -5.61 9.73 19.79
CA PRO A 63 -4.30 9.11 19.64
C PRO A 63 -3.97 8.92 18.15
N TRP A 64 -2.79 9.38 17.76
CA TRP A 64 -2.29 9.35 16.39
C TRP A 64 -0.96 8.61 16.32
N ASP A 65 -0.82 7.73 15.35
CA ASP A 65 0.46 7.14 14.96
C ASP A 65 0.99 7.88 13.72
N GLU A 66 2.25 8.29 13.77
CA GLU A 66 2.96 8.70 12.56
C GLU A 66 3.24 7.47 11.70
N LYS A 67 2.89 7.56 10.41
CA LYS A 67 3.18 6.54 9.41
C LYS A 67 4.15 7.12 8.38
N SER A 68 4.96 6.26 7.76
CA SER A 68 5.76 6.65 6.60
C SER A 68 4.85 7.25 5.54
N ALA A 69 5.29 8.33 4.92
CA ALA A 69 4.45 9.17 4.09
C ALA A 69 5.10 9.45 2.73
N ILE A 70 4.36 10.18 1.87
CA ILE A 70 4.63 10.29 0.44
C ILE A 70 5.50 11.51 0.15
N GLY A 71 6.74 11.32 -0.29
CA GLY A 71 7.64 12.44 -0.59
C GLY A 71 7.77 13.38 0.60
N ASP A 72 7.40 14.65 0.42
CA ASP A 72 7.41 15.66 1.48
C ASP A 72 6.14 15.67 2.34
N ARG A 73 5.12 14.88 1.99
CA ARG A 73 3.90 14.75 2.79
C ARG A 73 4.19 13.91 4.03
N LYS A 74 3.49 14.20 5.13
CA LYS A 74 3.44 13.40 6.36
C LYS A 74 2.06 12.78 6.53
N LEU A 75 2.00 11.53 6.96
CA LEU A 75 0.78 10.76 7.19
C LEU A 75 0.67 10.44 8.67
N LYS A 76 -0.48 10.79 9.26
CA LYS A 76 -0.88 10.30 10.58
C LYS A 76 -2.11 9.42 10.42
N SER A 77 -2.19 8.35 11.17
CA SER A 77 -3.39 7.50 11.26
C SER A 77 -3.85 7.47 12.70
N MET A 78 -5.16 7.60 12.95
CA MET A 78 -5.66 7.41 14.31
C MET A 78 -5.46 5.96 14.74
N SER A 79 -4.99 5.75 15.96
CA SER A 79 -4.87 4.42 16.57
C SER A 79 -6.12 4.03 17.37
N ALA A 80 -7.01 5.00 17.62
CA ALA A 80 -8.34 4.76 18.16
C ALA A 80 -9.40 5.59 17.41
N MET A 81 -10.49 4.96 16.97
CA MET A 81 -11.46 5.57 16.05
C MET A 81 -12.45 6.47 16.80
N PRO A 82 -12.67 7.71 16.31
CA PRO A 82 -13.66 8.64 16.84
C PRO A 82 -15.08 8.28 16.38
N VAL A 83 -16.07 9.05 16.82
CA VAL A 83 -17.34 9.17 16.09
C VAL A 83 -17.21 10.30 15.08
N VAL A 84 -17.68 10.07 13.84
CA VAL A 84 -17.76 11.08 12.79
C VAL A 84 -19.08 10.92 12.06
N PHE A 85 -19.85 12.00 11.92
CA PHE A 85 -21.22 11.95 11.40
C PHE A 85 -22.08 10.87 12.06
N GLY A 86 -21.94 10.71 13.38
CA GLY A 86 -22.70 9.70 14.14
C GLY A 86 -22.34 8.24 13.85
N GLU A 87 -21.33 7.98 13.02
CA GLU A 87 -20.83 6.65 12.68
C GLU A 87 -19.40 6.47 13.21
N ILE A 88 -18.98 5.23 13.42
CA ILE A 88 -17.59 4.91 13.81
C ILE A 88 -16.86 4.43 12.55
N PRO A 89 -15.87 5.19 12.03
CA PRO A 89 -15.14 4.79 10.84
C PRO A 89 -14.21 3.60 11.11
N MET A 90 -13.80 2.92 10.05
CA MET A 90 -12.80 1.85 10.07
C MET A 90 -11.37 2.42 10.12
N ALA A 91 -11.15 3.58 9.51
CA ALA A 91 -9.87 4.29 9.54
C ALA A 91 -10.06 5.80 9.42
N VAL A 92 -9.17 6.55 10.07
CA VAL A 92 -9.03 8.01 9.90
C VAL A 92 -7.57 8.34 9.66
N ARG A 93 -7.29 9.02 8.56
CA ARG A 93 -5.95 9.37 8.08
C ARG A 93 -5.86 10.86 7.82
N VAL A 94 -4.74 11.47 8.20
CA VAL A 94 -4.44 12.89 7.99
C VAL A 94 -3.17 12.99 7.17
N PHE A 95 -3.27 13.64 6.03
CA PHE A 95 -2.12 13.95 5.19
C PHE A 95 -1.77 15.43 5.33
N SER A 96 -0.51 15.72 5.62
CA SER A 96 -0.01 17.09 5.78
C SER A 96 1.21 17.34 4.91
N ASP A 97 1.46 18.58 4.55
CA ASP A 97 2.64 19.05 3.82
C ASP A 97 3.21 20.32 4.50
N GLY A 98 4.15 21.00 3.85
CA GLY A 98 4.75 22.24 4.36
C GLY A 98 3.76 23.38 4.65
N ASN A 99 2.50 23.28 4.20
CA ASN A 99 1.43 24.26 4.41
C ASN A 99 0.33 23.77 5.38
N GLY A 100 0.65 22.78 6.23
CA GLY A 100 -0.28 22.17 7.18
C GLY A 100 -1.03 20.98 6.59
N VAL A 101 -2.24 20.71 7.09
CA VAL A 101 -3.06 19.58 6.64
C VAL A 101 -3.55 19.83 5.22
N SER A 102 -3.27 18.87 4.35
CA SER A 102 -3.67 18.87 2.95
C SER A 102 -5.01 18.15 2.73
N GLU A 103 -5.29 17.14 3.54
CA GLU A 103 -6.43 16.23 3.36
C GLU A 103 -6.67 15.43 4.65
N VAL A 104 -7.94 15.19 4.97
CA VAL A 104 -8.37 14.23 5.99
C VAL A 104 -9.21 13.17 5.27
N VAL A 105 -8.83 11.90 5.40
CA VAL A 105 -9.53 10.76 4.80
C VAL A 105 -10.17 9.94 5.91
N ILE A 106 -11.47 9.68 5.78
CA ILE A 106 -12.26 8.90 6.73
C ILE A 106 -12.90 7.76 5.96
N ASP A 107 -12.48 6.53 6.26
CA ASP A 107 -13.01 5.33 5.63
C ASP A 107 -14.04 4.71 6.55
N PHE A 108 -15.32 4.77 6.19
CA PHE A 108 -16.42 4.17 6.97
C PHE A 108 -16.62 2.69 6.65
N LEU A 109 -16.32 2.30 5.42
CA LEU A 109 -16.40 0.91 4.99
C LEU A 109 -15.33 0.62 3.94
N ASP A 110 -14.64 -0.50 4.12
CA ASP A 110 -13.71 -1.05 3.14
C ASP A 110 -13.87 -2.58 3.10
N ALA A 111 -14.05 -3.12 1.88
CA ALA A 111 -14.22 -4.55 1.69
C ALA A 111 -12.97 -5.34 2.11
N GLY A 112 -11.76 -4.78 1.96
CA GLY A 112 -10.51 -5.43 2.36
C GLY A 112 -10.42 -5.67 3.84
N LEU A 113 -10.72 -4.65 4.61
CA LEU A 113 -10.77 -4.76 6.05
C LEU A 113 -11.95 -5.64 6.52
N PHE A 114 -13.12 -5.52 5.88
CA PHE A 114 -14.31 -6.29 6.27
C PHE A 114 -14.16 -7.80 6.06
N PHE A 115 -13.66 -8.22 4.90
CA PHE A 115 -13.51 -9.65 4.59
C PHE A 115 -12.18 -10.22 5.09
N SER A 116 -11.15 -9.38 5.21
CA SER A 116 -9.78 -9.76 5.54
C SER A 116 -9.20 -10.81 4.56
N TYR A 117 -7.90 -11.13 4.67
CA TYR A 117 -7.35 -12.25 3.90
C TYR A 117 -7.93 -13.57 4.42
N GLN A 118 -8.63 -14.29 3.54
CA GLN A 118 -9.04 -15.67 3.79
C GLN A 118 -8.11 -16.58 2.99
N ALA A 119 -7.25 -17.31 3.68
CA ALA A 119 -6.35 -18.29 3.06
C ALA A 119 -7.11 -19.51 2.50
N GLU A 120 -8.33 -19.75 3.00
CA GLU A 120 -9.20 -20.85 2.57
C GLU A 120 -10.00 -20.44 1.33
N SER A 121 -9.87 -21.22 0.27
CA SER A 121 -10.76 -21.16 -0.89
C SER A 121 -12.18 -21.57 -0.48
N GLU A 122 -13.20 -20.91 -1.06
CA GLU A 122 -14.61 -21.33 -0.96
C GLU A 122 -14.83 -22.64 -1.76
N ASP A 123 -14.18 -23.72 -1.35
CA ASP A 123 -14.15 -24.98 -2.08
C ASP A 123 -15.31 -25.90 -1.71
N SER A 124 -15.80 -25.83 -0.46
CA SER A 124 -16.99 -26.55 -0.01
C SER A 124 -18.29 -25.79 -0.30
N PRO A 125 -19.43 -26.48 -0.49
CA PRO A 125 -20.74 -25.84 -0.60
C PRO A 125 -21.09 -24.95 0.61
N GLU A 126 -20.72 -25.37 1.81
CA GLU A 126 -20.96 -24.64 3.07
C GLU A 126 -20.15 -23.35 3.12
N GLN A 127 -18.86 -23.40 2.75
CA GLN A 127 -18.01 -22.20 2.65
C GLN A 127 -18.55 -21.21 1.62
N ARG A 128 -19.05 -21.70 0.48
CA ARG A 128 -19.69 -20.85 -0.55
C ARG A 128 -20.97 -20.20 -0.04
N GLU A 129 -21.78 -20.91 0.75
CA GLU A 129 -22.99 -20.33 1.34
C GLU A 129 -22.64 -19.28 2.39
N ALA A 130 -21.70 -19.57 3.31
CA ALA A 130 -21.22 -18.60 4.29
C ALA A 130 -20.65 -17.34 3.63
N GLY A 131 -19.86 -17.50 2.56
CA GLY A 131 -19.35 -16.39 1.76
C GLY A 131 -20.47 -15.58 1.08
N ARG A 132 -21.52 -16.25 0.56
CA ARG A 132 -22.70 -15.57 -0.02
C ARG A 132 -23.44 -14.75 1.04
N GLU A 133 -23.70 -15.30 2.21
CA GLU A 133 -24.38 -14.59 3.28
C GLU A 133 -23.57 -13.38 3.77
N ARG A 134 -22.26 -13.56 3.95
CA ARG A 134 -21.35 -12.46 4.33
C ARG A 134 -21.30 -11.34 3.29
N ARG A 135 -21.41 -11.66 1.99
CA ARG A 135 -21.54 -10.67 0.91
C ARG A 135 -22.88 -9.94 0.94
N LYS A 136 -23.99 -10.64 1.20
CA LYS A 136 -25.32 -10.01 1.35
C LYS A 136 -25.34 -9.04 2.52
N GLU A 137 -24.73 -9.45 3.63
CA GLU A 137 -24.56 -8.63 4.82
C GLU A 137 -23.75 -7.37 4.54
N PHE A 138 -22.58 -7.51 3.90
CA PHE A 138 -21.78 -6.36 3.46
C PHE A 138 -22.60 -5.40 2.58
N SER A 139 -23.33 -5.93 1.60
CA SER A 139 -24.15 -5.13 0.68
C SER A 139 -25.31 -4.41 1.40
N LYS A 140 -25.86 -5.02 2.45
CA LYS A 140 -26.88 -4.40 3.30
C LYS A 140 -26.27 -3.28 4.15
N TYR A 141 -25.13 -3.55 4.78
CA TYR A 141 -24.42 -2.58 5.61
C TYR A 141 -23.95 -1.38 4.77
N PHE A 142 -23.34 -1.62 3.61
CA PHE A 142 -22.96 -0.61 2.64
C PHE A 142 -24.11 0.35 2.34
N ARG A 143 -25.28 -0.16 1.90
CA ARG A 143 -26.43 0.67 1.54
C ARG A 143 -26.98 1.47 2.72
N SER A 144 -26.97 0.89 3.91
CA SER A 144 -27.45 1.56 5.13
C SER A 144 -26.50 2.68 5.54
N LEU A 145 -25.20 2.40 5.55
CA LEU A 145 -24.15 3.32 5.96
C LEU A 145 -24.01 4.47 4.97
N SER A 146 -23.95 4.18 3.67
CA SER A 146 -23.77 5.22 2.65
C SER A 146 -24.95 6.19 2.65
N ARG A 147 -26.19 5.69 2.78
CA ARG A 147 -27.38 6.53 2.96
C ARG A 147 -27.36 7.33 4.27
N SER A 148 -26.95 6.73 5.40
CA SER A 148 -26.82 7.43 6.69
C SER A 148 -25.86 8.61 6.59
N ILE A 149 -24.68 8.41 5.99
CA ILE A 149 -23.67 9.45 5.80
C ILE A 149 -24.17 10.51 4.81
N GLU A 150 -24.77 10.11 3.69
CA GLU A 150 -25.35 11.03 2.70
C GLU A 150 -26.42 11.93 3.31
N ASP A 151 -27.40 11.35 4.03
CA ASP A 151 -28.50 12.10 4.64
C ASP A 151 -27.95 13.16 5.62
N ARG A 152 -26.91 12.83 6.39
CA ARG A 152 -26.24 13.75 7.32
C ARG A 152 -25.43 14.84 6.62
N LEU A 153 -24.75 14.50 5.53
CA LEU A 153 -24.05 15.49 4.71
C LEU A 153 -25.04 16.44 4.06
N GLU A 154 -26.18 15.95 3.56
CA GLU A 154 -27.23 16.81 2.99
C GLU A 154 -27.91 17.69 4.04
N GLU A 155 -28.12 17.19 5.26
CA GLU A 155 -28.63 17.97 6.38
C GLU A 155 -27.68 19.12 6.77
N GLY A 156 -26.37 18.86 6.82
CA GLY A 156 -25.36 19.85 7.23
C GLY A 156 -24.90 20.78 6.11
N CYS A 157 -24.72 20.27 4.89
CA CYS A 157 -24.08 20.98 3.78
C CYS A 157 -25.06 21.39 2.67
N GLY A 158 -26.29 20.88 2.70
CA GLY A 158 -27.18 20.90 1.54
C GLY A 158 -26.77 19.90 0.45
N ARG A 159 -27.37 20.04 -0.73
CA ARG A 159 -27.22 19.06 -1.82
C ARG A 159 -25.80 19.05 -2.40
N GLY A 160 -25.17 17.88 -2.42
CA GLY A 160 -23.86 17.67 -3.04
C GLY A 160 -23.88 17.75 -4.57
N ILE A 161 -22.71 18.01 -5.16
CA ILE A 161 -22.51 18.09 -6.61
C ILE A 161 -21.78 16.83 -7.09
N THR A 162 -22.44 16.03 -7.92
CA THR A 162 -21.81 14.85 -8.54
C THR A 162 -20.75 15.26 -9.56
N ARG A 163 -19.58 14.65 -9.46
CA ARG A 163 -18.43 14.85 -10.35
C ARG A 163 -17.68 13.53 -10.53
N SER A 164 -16.68 13.53 -11.41
CA SER A 164 -15.77 12.41 -11.57
C SER A 164 -14.34 12.86 -11.85
N ILE A 165 -13.38 12.01 -11.50
CA ILE A 165 -11.95 12.15 -11.81
C ILE A 165 -11.42 10.83 -12.38
N GLY A 166 -10.25 10.90 -13.02
CA GLY A 166 -9.59 9.76 -13.68
C GLY A 166 -9.82 9.77 -15.20
N LYS A 167 -8.72 9.63 -15.94
CA LYS A 167 -8.67 9.58 -17.40
C LYS A 167 -9.13 8.22 -17.93
N SER A 168 -8.71 7.14 -17.28
CA SER A 168 -9.05 5.75 -17.66
C SER A 168 -10.41 5.32 -17.09
N GLU A 169 -11.11 4.42 -17.79
CA GLU A 169 -12.37 3.84 -17.29
C GLU A 169 -12.16 3.09 -15.97
N MET A 170 -11.06 2.34 -15.86
CA MET A 170 -10.73 1.57 -14.66
C MET A 170 -10.52 2.43 -13.42
N LEU A 171 -9.79 3.55 -13.54
CA LEU A 171 -9.51 4.45 -12.41
C LEU A 171 -10.54 5.56 -12.24
N ARG A 172 -11.54 5.64 -13.15
CA ARG A 172 -12.62 6.62 -13.03
C ARG A 172 -13.29 6.47 -11.67
N THR A 173 -13.37 7.58 -10.96
CA THR A 173 -13.98 7.67 -9.63
C THR A 173 -15.07 8.70 -9.70
N GLU A 174 -16.31 8.27 -9.53
CA GLU A 174 -17.45 9.16 -9.32
C GLU A 174 -17.55 9.50 -7.84
N PHE A 175 -17.92 10.73 -7.54
CA PHE A 175 -18.04 11.22 -6.17
C PHE A 175 -18.99 12.41 -6.11
N ARG A 176 -19.34 12.81 -4.90
CA ARG A 176 -20.15 13.99 -4.63
C ARG A 176 -19.41 14.94 -3.72
N ASP A 177 -19.20 16.17 -4.18
CA ASP A 177 -18.57 17.22 -3.39
C ASP A 177 -19.65 18.04 -2.66
N PHE A 178 -19.49 18.19 -1.35
CA PHE A 178 -20.30 19.03 -0.46
C PHE A 178 -19.44 20.20 0.05
N GLN A 179 -20.07 21.33 0.37
CA GLN A 179 -19.39 22.52 0.89
C GLN A 179 -19.75 22.74 2.35
N TRP A 180 -18.75 22.97 3.20
CA TRP A 180 -18.94 23.26 4.62
C TRP A 180 -17.86 24.24 5.08
N ASP A 181 -18.23 25.48 5.45
CA ASP A 181 -17.35 26.51 6.05
C ASP A 181 -15.90 26.57 5.54
N GLY A 182 -15.73 26.72 4.22
CA GLY A 182 -14.40 26.82 3.59
C GLY A 182 -13.69 25.47 3.43
N PHE A 183 -14.42 24.36 3.59
CA PHE A 183 -14.00 23.01 3.27
C PHE A 183 -14.86 22.40 2.18
N VAL A 184 -14.25 21.48 1.45
CA VAL A 184 -14.92 20.61 0.48
C VAL A 184 -14.86 19.18 1.02
N ILE A 185 -16.02 18.56 1.17
CA ILE A 185 -16.15 17.17 1.58
C ILE A 185 -16.49 16.36 0.34
N ARG A 186 -15.56 15.53 -0.11
CA ARG A 186 -15.76 14.60 -1.21
C ARG A 186 -16.23 13.27 -0.65
N PHE A 187 -17.48 12.95 -0.93
CA PHE A 187 -18.08 11.65 -0.63
C PHE A 187 -17.87 10.68 -1.79
N VAL A 188 -17.15 9.59 -1.51
CA VAL A 188 -16.84 8.56 -2.50
C VAL A 188 -17.54 7.27 -2.11
N GLU A 189 -18.32 6.74 -3.04
CA GLU A 189 -18.98 5.45 -2.90
C GLU A 189 -18.56 4.57 -4.07
N ARG A 190 -18.06 3.39 -3.74
CA ARG A 190 -17.82 2.34 -4.71
C ARG A 190 -18.71 1.17 -4.36
N GLU A 191 -19.69 0.92 -5.21
CA GLU A 191 -20.75 -0.05 -4.95
C GLU A 191 -20.19 -1.40 -4.49
N ASN A 192 -20.65 -1.86 -3.33
CA ASN A 192 -20.20 -3.12 -2.73
C ASN A 192 -18.67 -3.22 -2.54
N HIS A 193 -17.98 -2.09 -2.38
CA HIS A 193 -16.56 -2.04 -2.07
C HIS A 193 -16.23 -1.11 -0.90
N SER A 194 -16.55 0.18 -0.99
CA SER A 194 -16.13 1.14 0.03
C SER A 194 -16.99 2.40 0.10
N VAL A 195 -16.98 3.01 1.29
CA VAL A 195 -17.63 4.29 1.61
C VAL A 195 -16.60 5.15 2.33
N SER A 196 -16.20 6.28 1.75
CA SER A 196 -15.20 7.18 2.32
C SER A 196 -15.54 8.65 2.15
N LEU A 197 -14.99 9.47 3.05
CA LEU A 197 -14.96 10.93 2.94
C LEU A 197 -13.52 11.40 2.80
N HIS A 198 -13.30 12.29 1.85
CA HIS A 198 -12.07 13.06 1.73
C HIS A 198 -12.41 14.52 1.95
N ILE A 199 -11.91 15.08 3.04
CA ILE A 199 -12.10 16.49 3.39
C ILE A 199 -10.87 17.24 2.88
N PHE A 200 -11.11 18.42 2.30
CA PHE A 200 -10.08 19.32 1.81
C PHE A 200 -10.41 20.75 2.23
N ARG A 201 -9.39 21.60 2.39
CA ARG A 201 -9.59 23.05 2.40
C ARG A 201 -10.03 23.54 1.02
N GLU A 202 -10.90 24.53 0.97
CA GLU A 202 -11.29 25.18 -0.29
C GLU A 202 -10.06 25.68 -1.06
N GLY A 203 -10.08 25.53 -2.38
CA GLY A 203 -8.94 25.84 -3.26
C GLY A 203 -7.78 24.83 -3.23
N ARG A 204 -7.78 23.85 -2.31
CA ARG A 204 -6.80 22.75 -2.23
C ARG A 204 -7.34 21.40 -2.73
N VAL A 205 -8.57 21.38 -3.23
CA VAL A 205 -9.21 20.18 -3.78
C VAL A 205 -8.46 19.68 -5.01
N PRO A 206 -8.09 18.39 -5.07
CA PRO A 206 -7.52 17.80 -6.28
C PRO A 206 -8.54 17.73 -7.43
N ASP A 207 -8.09 18.16 -8.61
CA ASP A 207 -8.82 18.09 -9.88
C ASP A 207 -8.46 16.86 -10.73
N GLY A 208 -7.51 16.04 -10.27
CA GLY A 208 -7.12 14.79 -10.90
C GLY A 208 -6.48 13.80 -9.92
N LEU A 209 -6.16 12.62 -10.43
CA LEU A 209 -5.52 11.53 -9.68
C LEU A 209 -4.00 11.69 -9.58
N VAL A 210 -3.42 12.66 -10.28
CA VAL A 210 -1.98 12.95 -10.29
C VAL A 210 -1.74 14.30 -9.65
N ASP A 211 -0.69 14.41 -8.87
CA ASP A 211 -0.33 15.64 -8.19
C ASP A 211 -0.05 16.78 -9.17
N ARG A 212 -0.56 17.98 -8.86
CA ARG A 212 -0.39 19.18 -9.71
C ARG A 212 1.08 19.52 -9.96
N SER A 213 1.96 19.26 -8.99
CA SER A 213 3.41 19.46 -9.16
C SER A 213 4.04 18.50 -10.17
N THR A 214 3.41 17.36 -10.45
CA THR A 214 3.81 16.41 -11.50
C THR A 214 3.16 16.76 -12.84
N VAL A 215 1.86 17.07 -12.83
CA VAL A 215 1.12 17.41 -14.06
C VAL A 215 1.71 18.64 -14.76
N SER A 216 2.19 19.62 -13.97
CA SER A 216 2.80 20.85 -14.49
C SER A 216 4.18 20.67 -15.12
N LEU A 217 4.82 19.51 -14.96
CA LEU A 217 6.14 19.25 -15.56
C LEU A 217 6.03 18.71 -16.98
N ASP A 218 6.91 19.21 -17.85
CA ASP A 218 7.16 18.62 -19.16
C ASP A 218 8.02 17.34 -19.07
N TYR A 219 8.23 16.69 -20.21
CA TYR A 219 9.02 15.45 -20.28
C TYR A 219 10.45 15.60 -19.73
N ARG A 220 11.12 16.72 -20.04
CA ARG A 220 12.51 16.95 -19.65
C ARG A 220 12.60 17.17 -18.15
N ASP A 221 11.72 17.99 -17.59
CA ASP A 221 11.68 18.28 -16.16
C ASP A 221 11.31 17.03 -15.36
N ARG A 222 10.39 16.19 -15.87
CA ARG A 222 10.08 14.89 -15.24
C ARG A 222 11.30 13.99 -15.18
N LYS A 223 12.05 13.90 -16.28
CA LYS A 223 13.27 13.08 -16.34
C LYS A 223 14.34 13.60 -15.38
N GLU A 224 14.52 14.91 -15.29
CA GLU A 224 15.44 15.54 -14.34
C GLU A 224 15.04 15.24 -12.90
N ARG A 225 13.77 15.46 -12.53
CA ARG A 225 13.23 15.14 -11.20
C ARG A 225 13.46 13.69 -10.78
N TYR A 226 13.31 12.72 -11.69
CA TYR A 226 13.59 11.32 -11.36
C TYR A 226 15.09 11.06 -11.21
N SER A 227 15.91 11.65 -12.07
CA SER A 227 17.37 11.52 -12.02
C SER A 227 17.96 12.09 -10.72
N GLU A 228 17.41 13.19 -10.20
CA GLU A 228 17.79 13.79 -8.90
C GLU A 228 17.55 12.85 -7.70
N ARG A 229 16.68 11.86 -7.85
CA ARG A 229 16.40 10.86 -6.81
C ARG A 229 17.34 9.66 -6.85
N VAL A 230 18.27 9.61 -7.82
CA VAL A 230 19.27 8.56 -7.91
C VAL A 230 20.47 8.92 -7.04
N ALA A 231 20.81 8.05 -6.10
CA ALA A 231 22.03 8.14 -5.31
C ALA A 231 22.99 7.03 -5.72
N ALA A 232 24.18 7.42 -6.18
CA ALA A 232 25.32 6.53 -6.32
C ALA A 232 26.15 6.56 -5.03
N GLN A 233 26.48 5.39 -4.50
CA GLN A 233 27.26 5.23 -3.28
C GLN A 233 28.68 4.73 -3.59
N GLU A 234 29.64 5.01 -2.69
CA GLU A 234 31.04 4.59 -2.86
C GLU A 234 31.21 3.07 -2.94
N ASN A 235 30.28 2.31 -2.35
CA ASN A 235 30.26 0.85 -2.37
C ASN A 235 29.74 0.23 -3.70
N GLY A 236 29.43 1.06 -4.69
CA GLY A 236 28.90 0.66 -6.00
C GLY A 236 27.38 0.54 -6.10
N ASP A 237 26.64 0.85 -5.03
CA ASP A 237 25.18 0.86 -5.07
C ASP A 237 24.66 2.07 -5.86
N VAL A 238 23.64 1.82 -6.69
CA VAL A 238 22.83 2.86 -7.33
C VAL A 238 21.40 2.66 -6.87
N ILE A 239 20.85 3.63 -6.14
CA ILE A 239 19.56 3.53 -5.44
C ILE A 239 18.65 4.68 -5.84
N VAL A 240 17.36 4.36 -6.05
CA VAL A 240 16.28 5.32 -6.22
C VAL A 240 15.67 5.65 -4.85
N ASN A 241 15.85 6.89 -4.41
CA ASN A 241 15.34 7.41 -3.14
C ASN A 241 13.91 7.95 -3.27
N GLY A 242 13.20 8.05 -2.15
CA GLY A 242 11.88 8.70 -2.10
C GLY A 242 10.71 7.79 -2.48
N LEU A 243 10.92 6.48 -2.62
CA LEU A 243 9.83 5.51 -2.73
C LEU A 243 9.09 5.42 -1.38
N PRO A 244 7.80 5.79 -1.31
CA PRO A 244 7.04 5.70 -0.06
C PRO A 244 6.86 4.24 0.38
N MET A 245 6.84 4.00 1.70
CA MET A 245 6.49 2.70 2.24
C MET A 245 4.98 2.60 2.46
N MET A 246 4.34 1.58 1.89
CA MET A 246 2.94 1.27 2.13
C MET A 246 2.81 -0.19 2.53
N THR A 247 2.46 -0.42 3.80
CA THR A 247 2.39 -1.77 4.37
C THR A 247 1.06 -2.43 4.04
N GLN A 248 1.08 -3.58 3.36
CA GLN A 248 -0.13 -4.32 2.97
C GLN A 248 -0.91 -4.94 4.13
N GLY A 249 -0.27 -5.10 5.29
CA GLY A 249 -0.83 -5.79 6.45
C GLY A 249 -1.35 -7.18 6.08
N ASN A 250 -2.57 -7.49 6.50
CA ASN A 250 -3.22 -8.78 6.25
C ASN A 250 -4.10 -8.78 4.99
N THR A 251 -3.82 -7.92 4.00
CA THR A 251 -4.55 -7.95 2.72
C THR A 251 -3.81 -8.82 1.69
N PRO A 252 -4.50 -9.47 0.74
CA PRO A 252 -3.86 -10.24 -0.34
C PRO A 252 -3.16 -9.38 -1.41
N PHE A 253 -3.02 -8.07 -1.19
CA PHE A 253 -2.82 -7.09 -2.24
C PHE A 253 -1.37 -6.62 -2.41
N CYS A 254 -0.40 -7.54 -2.37
CA CYS A 254 1.01 -7.20 -2.58
C CYS A 254 1.26 -6.43 -3.89
N GLY A 255 0.60 -6.84 -4.98
CA GLY A 255 0.67 -6.17 -6.28
C GLY A 255 0.09 -4.76 -6.29
N ILE A 256 -1.01 -4.54 -5.57
CA ILE A 256 -1.64 -3.21 -5.45
C ILE A 256 -0.79 -2.28 -4.61
N HIS A 257 -0.25 -2.76 -3.49
CA HIS A 257 0.62 -1.96 -2.64
C HIS A 257 1.91 -1.61 -3.38
N SER A 258 2.49 -2.55 -4.12
CA SER A 258 3.66 -2.29 -4.94
C SER A 258 3.38 -1.23 -6.03
N LEU A 259 2.22 -1.34 -6.68
CA LEU A 259 1.77 -0.36 -7.68
C LEU A 259 1.47 1.00 -7.05
N ALA A 260 0.85 1.04 -5.87
CA ALA A 260 0.59 2.27 -5.13
C ALA A 260 1.90 2.97 -4.79
N MET A 261 2.88 2.25 -4.23
CA MET A 261 4.20 2.81 -3.89
C MET A 261 4.90 3.39 -5.12
N ALA A 262 4.96 2.64 -6.22
CA ALA A 262 5.58 3.12 -7.47
C ALA A 262 4.77 4.27 -8.10
N GLY A 263 3.44 4.18 -8.12
CA GLY A 263 2.55 5.21 -8.62
C GLY A 263 2.72 6.52 -7.85
N HIS A 264 2.74 6.45 -6.53
CA HIS A 264 2.97 7.61 -5.66
C HIS A 264 4.36 8.21 -5.87
N TYR A 265 5.38 7.38 -6.09
CA TYR A 265 6.70 7.88 -6.48
C TYR A 265 6.64 8.75 -7.74
N PHE A 266 5.80 8.37 -8.72
CA PHE A 266 5.55 9.16 -9.93
C PHE A 266 4.50 10.27 -9.76
N GLY A 267 3.90 10.43 -8.57
CA GLY A 267 2.94 11.50 -8.27
C GLY A 267 1.46 11.10 -8.34
N LEU A 268 1.14 9.82 -8.45
CA LEU A 268 -0.24 9.33 -8.25
C LEU A 268 -0.69 9.65 -6.82
N ARG A 269 -1.96 10.00 -6.65
CA ARG A 269 -2.58 10.32 -5.35
C ARG A 269 -3.47 9.21 -4.80
N MET A 270 -3.54 8.07 -5.48
CA MET A 270 -4.40 6.95 -5.11
C MET A 270 -3.73 5.97 -4.14
N ASN A 271 -4.38 5.74 -3.01
CA ASN A 271 -3.95 4.78 -2.01
C ASN A 271 -4.26 3.32 -2.44
N PRO A 272 -3.64 2.32 -1.80
CA PRO A 272 -3.86 0.91 -2.14
C PRO A 272 -5.34 0.49 -2.13
N GLU A 273 -6.13 0.99 -1.18
CA GLU A 273 -7.56 0.64 -1.07
C GLU A 273 -8.35 1.14 -2.30
N GLU A 274 -8.07 2.36 -2.76
CA GLU A 274 -8.72 2.95 -3.93
C GLU A 274 -8.34 2.22 -5.21
N LEU A 275 -7.07 1.80 -5.35
CA LEU A 275 -6.60 1.00 -6.47
C LEU A 275 -7.19 -0.41 -6.46
N ALA A 276 -7.35 -1.03 -5.30
CA ALA A 276 -8.03 -2.32 -5.16
C ALA A 276 -9.51 -2.19 -5.61
N ALA A 277 -10.18 -1.13 -5.15
CA ALA A 277 -11.56 -0.84 -5.55
C ALA A 277 -11.69 -0.61 -7.06
N ALA A 278 -10.75 0.13 -7.65
CA ALA A 278 -10.71 0.44 -9.07
C ALA A 278 -10.45 -0.79 -9.95
N ALA A 279 -9.57 -1.71 -9.52
CA ALA A 279 -9.35 -2.97 -10.21
C ALA A 279 -10.48 -4.00 -10.00
N GLY A 280 -11.59 -3.61 -9.38
CA GLY A 280 -12.74 -4.48 -9.17
C GLY A 280 -12.44 -5.66 -8.24
N PHE A 281 -11.46 -5.51 -7.34
CA PHE A 281 -11.19 -6.54 -6.34
C PHE A 281 -12.40 -6.68 -5.42
N LYS A 282 -13.20 -7.72 -5.66
CA LYS A 282 -14.23 -8.16 -4.73
C LYS A 282 -13.51 -8.90 -3.63
N ASN A 283 -13.28 -8.23 -2.50
CA ASN A 283 -12.57 -8.83 -1.37
C ASN A 283 -13.31 -10.06 -0.84
N ASN A 284 -12.99 -11.22 -1.38
CA ASN A 284 -13.48 -12.54 -0.96
C ASN A 284 -12.31 -13.39 -0.44
N GLY A 285 -11.24 -12.73 0.03
CA GLY A 285 -9.97 -13.37 0.34
C GLY A 285 -9.10 -13.71 -0.87
N SER A 286 -9.55 -13.46 -2.11
CA SER A 286 -8.80 -13.78 -3.33
C SER A 286 -8.58 -12.56 -4.24
N ALA A 287 -7.43 -12.54 -4.90
CA ALA A 287 -7.14 -11.64 -6.03
C ALA A 287 -7.76 -12.13 -7.35
N LYS A 288 -8.40 -13.31 -7.38
CA LYS A 288 -8.90 -13.96 -8.58
C LYS A 288 -10.01 -13.14 -9.24
N GLY A 289 -9.82 -12.80 -10.51
CA GLY A 289 -10.75 -11.99 -11.30
C GLY A 289 -10.37 -10.51 -11.41
N SER A 290 -9.31 -10.06 -10.72
CA SER A 290 -8.72 -8.75 -10.95
C SER A 290 -7.91 -8.71 -12.23
N ASP A 291 -7.98 -7.58 -12.95
CA ASP A 291 -7.09 -7.32 -14.09
C ASP A 291 -5.91 -6.45 -13.65
N ILE A 292 -4.96 -7.09 -12.98
CA ILE A 292 -3.78 -6.41 -12.44
C ILE A 292 -2.92 -5.80 -13.56
N VAL A 293 -2.90 -6.41 -14.74
CA VAL A 293 -2.14 -5.91 -15.90
C VAL A 293 -2.76 -4.62 -16.42
N GLU A 294 -4.08 -4.62 -16.60
CA GLU A 294 -4.80 -3.43 -17.03
C GLU A 294 -4.74 -2.33 -15.97
N LEU A 295 -4.74 -2.66 -14.67
CA LEU A 295 -4.53 -1.68 -13.62
C LEU A 295 -3.17 -0.97 -13.74
N HIS A 296 -2.09 -1.70 -14.01
CA HIS A 296 -0.78 -1.07 -14.20
C HIS A 296 -0.77 -0.13 -15.41
N ARG A 297 -1.46 -0.50 -16.50
CA ARG A 297 -1.62 0.36 -17.69
C ARG A 297 -2.48 1.58 -17.40
N ALA A 298 -3.58 1.42 -16.68
CA ALA A 298 -4.46 2.50 -16.27
C ALA A 298 -3.70 3.51 -15.41
N VAL A 299 -2.93 3.05 -14.42
CA VAL A 299 -2.05 3.92 -13.60
C VAL A 299 -1.02 4.64 -14.46
N ALA A 300 -0.37 3.94 -15.39
CA ALA A 300 0.60 4.57 -16.29
C ALA A 300 -0.07 5.65 -17.17
N ASN A 301 -1.27 5.39 -17.69
CA ASN A 301 -2.02 6.36 -18.48
C ASN A 301 -2.40 7.62 -17.68
N GLU A 302 -2.79 7.50 -16.40
CA GLU A 302 -3.02 8.67 -15.55
C GLU A 302 -1.75 9.53 -15.44
N LEU A 303 -0.61 8.87 -15.22
CA LEU A 303 0.72 9.47 -15.10
C LEU A 303 1.31 9.97 -16.42
N GLU A 304 0.62 9.77 -17.55
CA GLU A 304 1.14 10.04 -18.91
C GLU A 304 2.47 9.30 -19.16
N MET A 305 2.48 8.03 -18.79
CA MET A 305 3.59 7.10 -18.96
C MET A 305 3.11 5.85 -19.70
N ASN A 306 4.04 5.15 -20.30
CA ASN A 306 3.88 3.80 -20.82
C ASN A 306 4.21 2.77 -19.74
N CYS A 307 3.42 1.70 -19.65
CA CYS A 307 3.74 0.52 -18.85
C CYS A 307 4.21 -0.62 -19.76
N ALA A 308 5.52 -0.85 -19.81
CA ALA A 308 6.09 -1.97 -20.56
C ALA A 308 6.19 -3.22 -19.67
N ILE A 309 5.66 -4.34 -20.14
CA ILE A 309 5.62 -5.61 -19.41
C ILE A 309 6.59 -6.60 -20.06
N SER A 310 7.46 -7.21 -19.26
CA SER A 310 8.40 -8.25 -19.68
C SER A 310 8.10 -9.54 -18.94
N PRO A 311 8.06 -10.71 -19.61
CA PRO A 311 7.82 -12.00 -18.95
C PRO A 311 9.03 -12.54 -18.17
N GLY A 312 10.16 -11.83 -18.21
CA GLY A 312 11.39 -12.22 -17.53
C GLY A 312 12.22 -11.01 -17.12
N PHE A 313 13.08 -11.23 -16.14
CA PHE A 313 14.03 -10.27 -15.62
C PHE A 313 15.27 -10.19 -16.51
N LYS A 314 15.85 -9.00 -16.64
CA LYS A 314 17.17 -8.79 -17.27
C LYS A 314 17.87 -7.66 -16.52
N LEU A 315 19.00 -7.96 -15.90
CA LEU A 315 19.74 -6.99 -15.08
C LEU A 315 20.04 -5.69 -15.84
N SER A 316 20.42 -5.78 -17.11
CA SER A 316 20.71 -4.59 -17.94
C SER A 316 19.50 -3.67 -18.14
N ARG A 317 18.29 -4.22 -18.27
CA ARG A 317 17.07 -3.41 -18.43
C ARG A 317 16.65 -2.75 -17.12
N VAL A 318 16.80 -3.48 -16.01
CA VAL A 318 16.53 -2.96 -14.67
C VAL A 318 17.53 -1.87 -14.33
N ARG A 319 18.83 -2.08 -14.58
CA ARG A 319 19.88 -1.08 -14.44
C ARG A 319 19.51 0.24 -15.11
N ASN A 320 19.20 0.22 -16.40
CA ASN A 320 18.84 1.44 -17.12
C ASN A 320 17.61 2.15 -16.50
N SER A 321 16.64 1.39 -15.96
CA SER A 321 15.50 2.00 -15.28
C SER A 321 15.91 2.69 -13.98
N ILE A 322 16.72 2.02 -13.16
CA ILE A 322 17.21 2.52 -11.87
C ILE A 322 18.13 3.74 -12.05
N GLU A 323 19.05 3.71 -13.01
CA GLU A 323 19.96 4.83 -13.33
C GLU A 323 19.19 6.07 -13.83
N GLU A 324 18.01 5.88 -14.42
CA GLU A 324 17.13 6.97 -14.82
C GLU A 324 16.10 7.35 -13.72
N GLY A 325 16.30 6.85 -12.49
CA GLY A 325 15.47 7.20 -11.33
C GLY A 325 14.09 6.56 -11.33
N ARG A 326 13.92 5.40 -11.96
CA ARG A 326 12.59 4.76 -12.07
C ARG A 326 12.59 3.38 -11.43
N PRO A 327 11.87 3.20 -10.30
CA PRO A 327 11.74 1.90 -9.67
C PRO A 327 11.01 0.92 -10.59
N VAL A 328 11.28 -0.38 -10.41
CA VAL A 328 10.73 -1.44 -11.25
C VAL A 328 9.92 -2.41 -10.40
N ILE A 329 8.68 -2.67 -10.79
CA ILE A 329 7.85 -3.67 -10.10
C ILE A 329 8.14 -5.04 -10.72
N VAL A 330 8.40 -6.04 -9.89
CA VAL A 330 8.59 -7.43 -10.30
C VAL A 330 7.56 -8.32 -9.63
N TRP A 331 7.06 -9.31 -10.37
CA TRP A 331 6.30 -10.41 -9.83
C TRP A 331 7.15 -11.66 -9.85
N ARG A 332 7.32 -12.25 -8.68
CA ARG A 332 8.18 -13.41 -8.45
C ARG A 332 7.49 -14.48 -7.63
N ARG A 333 8.03 -15.68 -7.67
CA ARG A 333 7.69 -16.73 -6.71
C ARG A 333 8.58 -16.61 -5.49
N VAL A 334 7.99 -16.85 -4.32
CA VAL A 334 8.69 -16.72 -3.05
C VAL A 334 8.54 -17.99 -2.22
N THR A 335 9.54 -18.29 -1.40
CA THR A 335 9.44 -19.34 -0.36
C THR A 335 9.79 -18.75 0.99
N ALA A 336 9.19 -19.29 2.05
CA ALA A 336 9.45 -18.81 3.42
C ALA A 336 10.94 -18.94 3.80
N GLU A 337 11.62 -19.98 3.30
CA GLU A 337 13.04 -20.20 3.52
C GLU A 337 13.90 -19.09 2.90
N ARG A 338 13.64 -18.74 1.63
CA ARG A 338 14.39 -17.67 0.96
C ARG A 338 14.12 -16.30 1.60
N GLU A 339 12.88 -16.01 1.95
CA GLU A 339 12.56 -14.76 2.65
C GLU A 339 13.24 -14.64 4.02
N ALA A 340 13.37 -15.75 4.75
CA ALA A 340 14.12 -15.80 6.00
C ALA A 340 15.62 -15.55 5.78
N ALA A 341 16.18 -16.11 4.69
CA ALA A 341 17.58 -15.87 4.31
C ALA A 341 17.84 -14.40 3.96
N HIS A 342 16.97 -13.78 3.15
CA HIS A 342 17.07 -12.35 2.81
C HIS A 342 16.94 -11.45 4.05
N SER A 343 16.02 -11.79 4.96
CA SER A 343 15.83 -11.06 6.22
C SER A 343 17.07 -11.15 7.12
N SER A 344 17.63 -12.35 7.27
CA SER A 344 18.82 -12.59 8.08
C SER A 344 20.04 -11.88 7.50
N TYR A 345 20.18 -11.91 6.17
CA TYR A 345 21.23 -11.18 5.46
C TYR A 345 21.10 -9.67 5.66
N ALA A 346 19.89 -9.11 5.50
CA ALA A 346 19.65 -7.68 5.73
C ALA A 346 19.99 -7.26 7.17
N ALA A 347 19.67 -8.10 8.16
CA ALA A 347 20.05 -7.84 9.56
C ALA A 347 21.57 -7.90 9.77
N ALA A 348 22.25 -8.89 9.18
CA ALA A 348 23.70 -9.03 9.29
C ALA A 348 24.46 -7.88 8.60
N ARG A 349 23.96 -7.42 7.45
CA ARG A 349 24.58 -6.32 6.70
C ARG A 349 24.50 -4.97 7.43
N LYS A 350 23.49 -4.75 8.28
CA LYS A 350 23.45 -3.57 9.18
C LYS A 350 24.61 -3.53 10.17
N VAL A 351 25.20 -4.68 10.48
CA VAL A 351 26.38 -4.78 11.35
C VAL A 351 27.68 -4.76 10.54
N ASN A 352 27.65 -5.32 9.33
CA ASN A 352 28.78 -5.36 8.41
C ASN A 352 28.35 -5.00 6.98
N GLU A 353 28.55 -3.74 6.58
CA GLU A 353 28.10 -3.22 5.28
C GLU A 353 28.78 -3.89 4.08
N ASP A 354 29.97 -4.45 4.29
CA ASP A 354 30.78 -5.15 3.28
C ASP A 354 30.40 -6.63 3.11
N LEU A 355 29.44 -7.13 3.90
CA LEU A 355 28.98 -8.51 3.82
C LEU A 355 28.44 -8.82 2.42
N LEU A 356 29.03 -9.82 1.76
CA LEU A 356 28.58 -10.29 0.45
C LEU A 356 27.39 -11.25 0.58
N ILE A 357 26.45 -11.19 -0.36
CA ILE A 357 25.35 -12.16 -0.44
C ILE A 357 25.95 -13.55 -0.73
N PRO A 358 25.59 -14.60 0.04
CA PRO A 358 25.98 -15.96 -0.28
C PRO A 358 25.47 -16.34 -1.69
N LYS A 359 26.39 -16.69 -2.58
CA LYS A 359 26.04 -17.11 -3.94
C LYS A 359 25.41 -18.50 -3.91
N LEU A 360 24.23 -18.63 -4.51
CA LEU A 360 23.58 -19.91 -4.74
C LEU A 360 24.33 -20.70 -5.81
N SER A 361 24.47 -22.01 -5.61
CA SER A 361 24.91 -22.94 -6.64
C SER A 361 23.88 -23.04 -7.77
N ASN A 362 24.29 -23.59 -8.92
CA ASN A 362 23.37 -23.78 -10.05
C ASN A 362 22.20 -24.71 -9.67
N ASP A 363 22.48 -25.80 -8.93
CA ASP A 363 21.44 -26.73 -8.47
C ASP A 363 20.44 -26.05 -7.53
N GLU A 364 20.91 -25.15 -6.67
CA GLU A 364 20.02 -24.34 -5.82
C GLU A 364 19.19 -23.37 -6.65
N LEU A 365 19.79 -22.68 -7.63
CA LEU A 365 19.07 -21.77 -8.54
C LEU A 365 17.99 -22.51 -9.35
N ASP A 366 18.31 -23.68 -9.89
CA ASP A 366 17.39 -24.52 -10.67
C ASP A 366 16.25 -25.10 -9.80
N SER A 367 16.45 -25.18 -8.48
CA SER A 367 15.43 -25.61 -7.53
C SER A 367 14.48 -24.49 -7.07
N LEU A 368 14.81 -23.23 -7.36
CA LEU A 368 13.96 -22.10 -6.99
C LEU A 368 12.65 -22.14 -7.78
N PRO A 369 11.52 -21.72 -7.17
CA PRO A 369 10.25 -21.77 -7.85
C PRO A 369 10.22 -20.75 -9.00
N GLY A 370 9.88 -21.22 -10.19
CA GLY A 370 9.75 -20.43 -11.41
C GLY A 370 8.30 -20.25 -11.89
N LYS A 371 8.16 -19.82 -13.14
CA LYS A 371 6.87 -19.59 -13.80
C LYS A 371 6.13 -20.91 -14.08
N GLY A 372 5.36 -21.39 -13.11
CA GLY A 372 4.49 -22.56 -13.28
C GLY A 372 4.40 -23.46 -12.06
N ASP A 373 5.31 -23.29 -11.11
CA ASP A 373 5.38 -24.16 -9.95
C ASP A 373 4.19 -23.96 -9.02
N ARG A 374 3.54 -25.08 -8.73
CA ARG A 374 2.43 -25.16 -7.78
C ARG A 374 2.99 -25.23 -6.38
N GLY A 375 2.43 -24.47 -5.45
CA GLY A 375 2.82 -24.46 -4.03
C GLY A 375 3.75 -23.32 -3.61
N ALA A 376 4.32 -22.56 -4.55
CA ALA A 376 5.06 -21.33 -4.25
C ALA A 376 4.15 -20.09 -4.39
N PRO A 377 3.93 -19.31 -3.31
CA PRO A 377 3.19 -18.07 -3.39
C PRO A 377 3.75 -17.10 -4.43
N SER A 378 2.85 -16.37 -5.06
CA SER A 378 3.18 -15.24 -5.92
C SER A 378 3.31 -13.99 -5.05
N HIS A 379 4.35 -13.18 -5.29
CA HIS A 379 4.55 -11.92 -4.59
C HIS A 379 5.02 -10.84 -5.57
N ALA A 380 4.62 -9.59 -5.28
CA ALA A 380 5.08 -8.42 -6.01
C ALA A 380 6.05 -7.63 -5.13
N SER A 381 7.20 -7.28 -5.70
CA SER A 381 8.29 -6.56 -5.06
C SER A 381 8.66 -5.33 -5.91
N ILE A 382 9.31 -4.34 -5.31
CA ILE A 382 9.81 -3.17 -6.04
C ILE A 382 11.33 -3.16 -5.98
N ILE A 383 11.99 -3.24 -7.13
CA ILE A 383 13.42 -3.01 -7.24
C ILE A 383 13.66 -1.50 -7.17
N THR A 384 14.42 -1.09 -6.17
CA THR A 384 14.80 0.29 -5.89
C THR A 384 16.27 0.56 -6.15
N GLY A 385 17.10 -0.46 -6.33
CA GLY A 385 18.50 -0.25 -6.61
C GLY A 385 19.21 -1.48 -7.17
N ILE A 386 20.48 -1.30 -7.48
CA ILE A 386 21.38 -2.34 -7.96
C ILE A 386 22.79 -2.10 -7.44
N ASN A 387 23.58 -3.17 -7.39
CA ASN A 387 25.03 -3.09 -7.32
C ASN A 387 25.59 -3.90 -8.50
N SER A 388 26.08 -3.21 -9.53
CA SER A 388 26.51 -3.88 -10.77
C SER A 388 27.77 -4.70 -10.59
N ASP A 389 28.68 -4.24 -9.74
CA ASP A 389 29.98 -4.88 -9.50
C ASP A 389 29.81 -6.19 -8.74
N LYS A 390 28.85 -6.22 -7.80
CA LYS A 390 28.52 -7.40 -7.00
C LYS A 390 27.42 -8.27 -7.62
N GLY A 391 26.77 -7.81 -8.69
CA GLY A 391 25.63 -8.51 -9.30
C GLY A 391 24.40 -8.57 -8.37
N GLU A 392 24.17 -7.55 -7.56
CA GLU A 392 23.07 -7.51 -6.58
C GLU A 392 21.89 -6.67 -7.09
N VAL A 393 20.69 -7.05 -6.70
CA VAL A 393 19.50 -6.21 -6.78
C VAL A 393 19.10 -5.78 -5.38
N ILE A 394 18.71 -4.51 -5.24
CA ILE A 394 18.20 -3.92 -4.01
C ILE A 394 16.70 -3.72 -4.20
N TYR A 395 15.89 -4.29 -3.32
CA TYR A 395 14.44 -4.31 -3.46
C TYR A 395 13.73 -4.04 -2.13
N THR A 396 12.49 -3.64 -2.25
CA THR A 396 11.59 -3.31 -1.15
C THR A 396 10.33 -4.16 -1.27
N GLU A 397 9.89 -4.71 -0.14
CA GLU A 397 8.61 -5.40 -0.04
C GLU A 397 7.55 -4.51 0.62
N PRO A 398 6.27 -4.66 0.27
CA PRO A 398 5.17 -3.93 0.91
C PRO A 398 4.83 -4.48 2.31
N TRP A 399 5.80 -5.04 3.05
CA TRP A 399 5.63 -5.59 4.40
C TRP A 399 6.10 -4.62 5.50
N GLY A 400 6.54 -3.43 5.11
CA GLY A 400 6.94 -2.36 6.01
C GLY A 400 8.44 -2.08 5.98
N GLU A 401 8.85 -1.11 6.79
CA GLU A 401 10.18 -0.50 6.73
C GLU A 401 11.33 -1.47 6.98
N SER A 402 11.11 -2.53 7.77
CA SER A 402 12.10 -3.59 8.01
C SER A 402 12.47 -4.39 6.76
N THR A 403 11.69 -4.25 5.69
CA THR A 403 11.86 -4.96 4.41
C THR A 403 12.33 -4.05 3.28
N ARG A 404 12.61 -2.79 3.58
CA ARG A 404 13.27 -1.86 2.66
C ARG A 404 14.73 -2.27 2.45
N ASP A 405 15.21 -2.05 1.23
CA ASP A 405 16.61 -2.25 0.81
C ASP A 405 17.16 -3.66 1.08
N ARG A 406 16.28 -4.66 1.04
CA ARG A 406 16.70 -6.07 1.00
C ARG A 406 17.47 -6.34 -0.27
N ARG A 407 18.29 -7.38 -0.24
CA ARG A 407 19.16 -7.73 -1.35
C ARG A 407 19.11 -9.20 -1.67
N MET A 408 19.22 -9.49 -2.95
CA MET A 408 19.50 -10.82 -3.49
C MET A 408 20.41 -10.68 -4.71
N THR A 409 20.97 -11.79 -5.16
CA THR A 409 21.74 -11.81 -6.41
C THR A 409 20.81 -11.59 -7.61
N ALA A 410 21.34 -11.03 -8.70
CA ALA A 410 20.58 -10.84 -9.93
C ALA A 410 20.14 -12.19 -10.53
N GLU A 411 20.92 -13.24 -10.36
CA GLU A 411 20.59 -14.60 -10.79
C GLU A 411 19.41 -15.19 -9.99
N GLU A 412 19.37 -14.97 -8.66
CA GLU A 412 18.23 -15.40 -7.83
C GLU A 412 16.95 -14.64 -8.21
N MET A 413 17.06 -13.33 -8.47
CA MET A 413 15.94 -12.54 -8.97
C MET A 413 15.47 -13.05 -10.35
N GLU A 414 16.40 -13.36 -11.25
CA GLU A 414 16.07 -13.88 -12.57
C GLU A 414 15.35 -15.24 -12.51
N ALA A 415 15.81 -16.14 -11.64
CA ALA A 415 15.23 -17.48 -11.48
C ALA A 415 13.78 -17.45 -10.96
N THR A 416 13.43 -16.47 -10.13
CA THR A 416 12.12 -16.42 -9.45
C THR A 416 11.09 -15.53 -10.14
N VAL A 417 11.51 -14.57 -10.96
CA VAL A 417 10.63 -13.60 -11.62
C VAL A 417 9.92 -14.19 -12.83
N TYR A 418 8.62 -13.87 -12.95
CA TYR A 418 7.81 -14.26 -14.10
C TYR A 418 7.07 -13.10 -14.78
N ALA A 419 7.11 -11.90 -14.20
CA ALA A 419 6.70 -10.67 -14.86
C ALA A 419 7.44 -9.45 -14.28
N VAL A 420 7.74 -8.47 -15.14
CA VAL A 420 8.40 -7.21 -14.77
C VAL A 420 7.67 -6.05 -15.43
N PHE A 421 7.39 -5.00 -14.68
CA PHE A 421 6.67 -3.81 -15.11
C PHE A 421 7.59 -2.59 -15.04
N TYR A 422 7.81 -1.97 -16.19
CA TYR A 422 8.61 -0.77 -16.35
C TYR A 422 7.70 0.41 -16.70
N PHE A 423 7.71 1.44 -15.86
CA PHE A 423 7.08 2.72 -16.15
C PHE A 423 8.07 3.61 -16.92
N LYS A 424 7.64 4.12 -18.06
CA LYS A 424 8.47 4.94 -18.96
C LYS A 424 7.69 6.18 -19.38
N PRO A 425 8.22 7.40 -19.20
CA PRO A 425 7.56 8.60 -19.69
C PRO A 425 7.48 8.66 -21.21
#